data_AF-X1J2J8-F1
#
_entry.id   AF-X1J2J8-F1
#
_cell.length_a   1.000
_cell.length_b   1.000
_cell.length_c   1.000
_cell.angle_alpha   90.00
_cell.angle_beta   90.00
_cell.angle_gamma   90.00
#
_symmetry.space_group_name_H-M   'P 1'
#
loop_
_entity.id
_entity.type
_entity.pdbx_description
1 polymer ?
#
loop_
_entity_poly.entity_id
_entity_poly.type
_entity_poly.pdbx_seq_one_letter_code
_entity_poly.pdbx_strand_id
1 'polypeptide(L)'
;ASALRVKMQKVKHRIACVIGGFGDPSINYMDVKKEIRRESAIKHIIEKKLKDIKKRGIIEQEQLERLWNEHQSKERDNSFLLMHIASLEIILRTFKVNC
;
A
#
# COMPACT_ATOMS: atom_id res chain seq x y z
N ALA A 1 -8.09 -42.03 -5.18
CA ALA A 1 -7.32 -41.02 -4.41
C ALA A 1 -7.62 -39.56 -4.79
N SER A 2 -8.09 -39.27 -6.01
CA SER A 2 -8.29 -37.89 -6.54
C SER A 2 -9.55 -37.17 -6.02
N ALA A 3 -10.67 -37.86 -5.85
CA ALA A 3 -11.93 -37.25 -5.41
C ALA A 3 -11.89 -36.70 -3.97
N LEU A 4 -11.17 -37.37 -3.07
CA LEU A 4 -10.96 -36.91 -1.69
C LEU A 4 -10.13 -35.62 -1.66
N ARG A 5 -9.17 -35.47 -2.57
CA ARG A 5 -8.32 -34.28 -2.69
C ARG A 5 -9.12 -33.05 -3.11
N VAL A 6 -10.06 -33.22 -4.05
CA VAL A 6 -10.98 -32.15 -4.50
C VAL A 6 -11.94 -31.74 -3.38
N LYS A 7 -12.48 -32.71 -2.62
CA LYS A 7 -13.32 -32.42 -1.45
C LYS A 7 -12.53 -31.66 -0.36
N MET A 8 -11.29 -32.07 -0.10
CA MET A 8 -10.42 -31.42 0.89
C MET A 8 -10.06 -29.97 0.48
N GLN A 9 -9.83 -29.73 -0.82
CA GLN A 9 -9.61 -28.38 -1.36
C GLN A 9 -10.85 -27.48 -1.19
N LYS A 10 -12.05 -28.00 -1.45
CA LYS A 10 -13.30 -27.25 -1.26
C LYS A 10 -13.55 -26.90 0.21
N VAL A 11 -13.22 -27.80 1.14
CA VAL A 11 -13.35 -27.55 2.58
C VAL A 11 -12.34 -26.51 3.05
N LYS A 12 -11.07 -26.59 2.61
CA LYS A 12 -10.06 -25.56 2.91
C LYS A 12 -10.48 -24.18 2.40
N HIS A 13 -11.06 -24.10 1.20
CA HIS A 13 -11.56 -22.85 0.63
C HIS A 13 -12.72 -22.26 1.44
N ARG A 14 -13.66 -23.11 1.90
CA ARG A 14 -14.76 -22.67 2.78
C ARG A 14 -14.28 -22.18 4.13
N ILE A 15 -13.33 -22.88 4.75
CA ILE A 15 -12.78 -22.49 6.05
C ILE A 15 -11.98 -21.18 5.95
N ALA A 16 -11.21 -21.00 4.87
CA ALA A 16 -10.50 -19.74 4.62
C ALA A 16 -11.46 -18.54 4.47
N CYS A 17 -12.64 -18.76 3.87
CA CYS A 17 -13.68 -17.74 3.70
C CYS A 17 -14.39 -17.39 5.03
N VAL A 18 -14.47 -18.34 5.97
CA VAL A 18 -15.09 -18.13 7.29
C VAL A 18 -14.11 -17.44 8.27
N ILE A 19 -12.81 -17.70 8.16
CA ILE A 19 -11.81 -17.20 9.11
C ILE A 19 -11.10 -15.93 8.60
N GLY A 20 -11.11 -15.67 7.29
CA GLY A 20 -10.41 -14.56 6.65
C GLY A 20 -11.33 -13.54 5.98
N GLY A 21 -11.93 -12.66 6.78
CA GLY A 21 -12.42 -11.35 6.33
C GLY A 21 -13.88 -11.30 5.87
N PHE A 22 -14.72 -10.68 6.69
CA PHE A 22 -16.00 -10.14 6.26
C PHE A 22 -15.76 -9.00 5.24
N GLY A 23 -15.96 -9.29 3.96
CA GLY A 23 -16.04 -8.30 2.90
C GLY A 23 -17.11 -8.75 1.92
N ASP A 24 -17.99 -7.84 1.51
CA ASP A 24 -18.91 -8.09 0.40
C ASP A 24 -18.08 -8.54 -0.82
N PRO A 25 -18.37 -9.69 -1.46
CA PRO A 25 -17.64 -10.15 -2.63
C PRO A 25 -17.63 -9.16 -3.80
N SER A 26 -18.57 -8.20 -3.82
CA SER A 26 -18.62 -7.10 -4.78
C SER A 26 -17.66 -5.95 -4.43
N ILE A 27 -17.12 -5.91 -3.21
CA ILE A 27 -16.20 -4.89 -2.72
C ILE A 27 -14.80 -5.51 -2.56
N ASN A 28 -13.96 -5.33 -3.57
CA ASN A 28 -12.55 -5.69 -3.49
C ASN A 28 -11.79 -4.61 -2.71
N TYR A 29 -11.59 -4.82 -1.40
CA TYR A 29 -10.77 -3.93 -0.59
C TYR A 29 -9.32 -3.99 -1.05
N MET A 30 -8.82 -2.86 -1.53
CA MET A 30 -7.44 -2.73 -1.96
C MET A 30 -6.50 -2.82 -0.75
N ASP A 31 -5.61 -3.81 -0.78
CA ASP A 31 -4.55 -3.94 0.23
C ASP A 31 -3.42 -2.96 -0.09
N VAL A 32 -3.58 -1.71 0.36
CA VAL A 32 -2.65 -0.63 0.06
C VAL A 32 -1.22 -0.97 0.46
N LYS A 33 -1.01 -1.64 1.60
CA LYS A 33 0.31 -2.09 2.04
C LYS A 33 1.00 -2.98 1.01
N LYS A 34 0.26 -3.92 0.41
CA LYS A 34 0.78 -4.76 -0.67
C LYS A 34 0.98 -3.98 -1.95
N GLU A 35 0.04 -3.09 -2.29
CA GLU A 35 0.07 -2.32 -3.52
C GLU A 35 1.25 -1.33 -3.56
N ILE A 36 1.59 -0.68 -2.44
CA ILE A 36 2.76 0.23 -2.37
C ILE A 36 4.09 -0.51 -2.60
N ARG A 37 4.17 -1.78 -2.19
CA ARG A 37 5.38 -2.61 -2.34
C ARG A 37 5.54 -3.17 -3.75
N ARG A 38 4.43 -3.62 -4.33
CA ARG A 38 4.39 -4.23 -5.66
C ARG A 38 4.57 -3.18 -6.75
N GLU A 39 4.96 -3.61 -7.93
CA GLU A 39 4.98 -2.77 -9.12
C GLU A 39 3.55 -2.50 -9.60
N SER A 40 2.87 -1.62 -8.87
CA SER A 40 1.48 -1.21 -9.08
C SER A 40 1.42 0.25 -9.51
N ALA A 41 0.28 0.68 -10.05
CA ALA A 41 0.02 2.10 -10.32
C ALA A 41 0.14 2.95 -9.04
N ILE A 42 -0.24 2.41 -7.88
CA ILE A 42 -0.20 3.10 -6.58
C ILE A 42 1.23 3.36 -6.15
N LYS A 43 2.13 2.37 -6.29
CA LYS A 43 3.56 2.54 -6.00
C LYS A 43 4.12 3.71 -6.79
N HIS A 44 3.87 3.76 -8.09
CA HIS A 44 4.35 4.84 -8.96
C HIS A 44 3.79 6.21 -8.57
N ILE A 45 2.50 6.28 -8.23
CA ILE A 45 1.87 7.54 -7.77
C ILE A 45 2.55 8.02 -6.49
N ILE A 46 2.68 7.15 -5.48
CA ILE A 46 3.27 7.53 -4.20
C ILE A 46 4.74 7.91 -4.39
N GLU A 47 5.53 7.10 -5.10
CA GLU A 47 6.94 7.41 -5.36
C GLU A 47 7.11 8.78 -6.04
N LYS A 48 6.25 9.09 -7.03
CA LYS A 48 6.25 10.41 -7.66
C LYS A 48 5.96 11.53 -6.66
N LYS A 49 4.97 11.35 -5.78
CA LYS A 49 4.63 12.36 -4.76
C LYS A 49 5.72 12.54 -3.71
N LEU A 50 6.41 11.47 -3.32
CA LEU A 50 7.57 11.56 -2.43
C LEU A 50 8.71 12.34 -3.08
N LYS A 51 8.97 12.13 -4.38
CA LYS A 51 9.96 12.92 -5.14
C LYS A 51 9.57 14.40 -5.21
N ASP A 52 8.29 14.70 -5.40
CA ASP A 52 7.77 16.07 -5.42
C ASP A 52 7.95 16.75 -4.04
N ILE A 53 7.62 16.08 -2.94
CA ILE A 53 7.87 16.58 -1.57
C ILE A 53 9.36 16.76 -1.30
N LYS A 54 10.20 15.82 -1.73
CA LYS A 54 11.66 15.90 -1.61
C LYS A 54 12.20 17.17 -2.25
N LYS A 55 11.68 17.56 -3.42
CA LYS A 55 12.06 18.80 -4.12
C LYS A 55 11.65 20.07 -3.38
N ARG A 56 10.57 20.03 -2.60
CA ARG A 56 10.10 21.17 -1.80
C ARG A 56 10.89 21.37 -0.50
N GLY A 57 11.66 20.38 -0.06
CA GLY A 57 12.47 20.47 1.16
C GLY A 57 11.66 20.49 2.47
N ILE A 58 10.37 20.10 2.45
CA ILE A 58 9.48 20.13 3.63
C ILE A 58 9.84 19.03 4.64
N ILE A 59 10.29 17.88 4.13
CA ILE A 59 10.71 16.73 4.93
C ILE A 59 12.15 16.40 4.52
N GLU A 60 13.00 16.10 5.51
CA GLU A 60 14.39 15.71 5.27
C GLU A 60 14.49 14.52 4.33
N GLN A 61 15.47 14.57 3.43
CA GLN A 61 15.61 13.60 2.35
C GLN A 61 15.89 12.20 2.90
N GLU A 62 16.78 12.13 3.88
CA GLU A 62 17.19 10.91 4.58
C GLU A 62 15.99 10.25 5.26
N GLN A 63 15.09 11.05 5.83
CA GLN A 63 13.88 10.54 6.46
C GLN A 63 12.93 9.93 5.42
N LEU A 64 12.71 10.58 4.28
CA LEU A 64 11.86 10.05 3.20
C LEU A 64 12.42 8.74 2.63
N GLU A 65 13.72 8.70 2.36
CA GLU A 65 14.39 7.52 1.83
C GLU A 65 14.36 6.36 2.82
N ARG A 66 14.62 6.63 4.10
CA ARG A 66 14.48 5.62 5.16
C ARG A 66 13.07 5.05 5.21
N LEU A 67 12.05 5.89 5.27
CA LEU A 67 10.65 5.45 5.34
C LEU A 67 10.24 4.60 4.13
N TRP A 68 10.68 5.00 2.95
CA TRP A 68 10.44 4.25 1.72
C TRP A 68 11.14 2.89 1.75
N ASN A 69 12.44 2.88 2.05
CA ASN A 69 13.26 1.67 2.04
C ASN A 69 12.79 0.65 3.10
N GLU A 70 12.55 1.08 4.34
CA GLU A 70 11.98 0.24 5.41
C GLU A 70 10.65 -0.40 4.99
N HIS A 71 9.82 0.35 4.25
CA HIS A 71 8.53 -0.16 3.79
C HIS A 71 8.66 -1.17 2.65
N GLN A 72 9.53 -0.89 1.67
CA GLN A 72 9.80 -1.77 0.54
C GLN A 72 10.52 -3.06 0.97
N SER A 73 11.46 -2.98 1.92
CA SER A 73 12.20 -4.12 2.49
C SER A 73 11.34 -4.99 3.42
N LYS A 74 10.13 -4.51 3.77
CA LYS A 74 9.20 -5.12 4.74
C LYS A 74 9.70 -5.09 6.19
N GLU A 75 10.74 -4.32 6.48
CA GLU A 75 11.26 -4.11 7.84
C GLU A 75 10.24 -3.40 8.73
N ARG A 76 9.54 -2.39 8.18
CA ARG A 76 8.46 -1.67 8.88
C ARG A 76 7.28 -1.41 7.96
N ASP A 77 6.09 -1.30 8.54
CA ASP A 77 4.90 -0.88 7.79
C ASP A 77 4.71 0.63 7.83
N ASN A 78 5.30 1.34 6.88
CA ASN A 78 5.10 2.78 6.73
C ASN A 78 3.97 3.15 5.76
N SER A 79 3.05 2.25 5.40
CA SER A 79 2.01 2.50 4.37
C SER A 79 1.22 3.77 4.65
N PHE A 80 0.75 3.91 5.89
CA PHE A 80 -0.07 5.04 6.31
C PHE A 80 0.69 6.36 6.19
N LEU A 81 1.94 6.40 6.64
CA LEU A 81 2.76 7.62 6.58
C LEU A 81 3.10 8.01 5.14
N LEU A 82 3.45 7.04 4.30
CA LEU A 82 3.71 7.28 2.87
C LEU A 82 2.47 7.82 2.16
N MET A 83 1.27 7.30 2.47
CA MET A 83 0.01 7.86 1.96
C MET A 83 -0.23 9.29 2.44
N HIS A 84 0.06 9.59 3.71
CA HIS A 84 -0.13 10.94 4.26
C HIS A 84 0.80 11.96 3.61
N ILE A 85 2.07 11.59 3.40
CA ILE A 85 3.02 12.45 2.67
C ILE A 85 2.56 12.66 1.23
N ALA A 86 2.10 11.60 0.56
CA ALA A 86 1.56 11.73 -0.80
C ALA A 86 0.30 12.63 -0.85
N SER A 87 -0.58 12.51 0.15
CA SER A 87 -1.79 13.33 0.29
C SER A 87 -1.44 14.79 0.58
N LEU A 88 -0.44 15.03 1.42
CA LEU A 88 0.10 16.36 1.70
C LEU A 88 0.57 17.03 0.40
N GLU A 89 1.32 16.34 -0.45
CA GLU A 89 1.74 16.91 -1.74
C GLU A 89 0.55 17.30 -2.61
N ILE A 90 -0.47 16.44 -2.67
CA ILE A 90 -1.68 16.72 -3.45
C ILE A 90 -2.35 17.99 -2.92
N ILE A 91 -2.48 18.12 -1.61
CA ILE A 91 -3.07 19.30 -0.96
C ILE A 91 -2.24 20.56 -1.26
N LEU A 92 -0.92 20.52 -1.04
CA LEU A 92 -0.02 21.65 -1.30
C LEU A 92 -0.10 22.11 -2.76
N ARG A 93 -0.17 21.15 -3.69
CA ARG A 93 -0.30 21.44 -5.11
C ARG A 93 -1.65 22.05 -5.48
N THR A 94 -2.74 21.54 -4.89
CA THR A 94 -4.10 22.07 -5.09
C THR A 94 -4.19 23.53 -4.63
N PHE A 95 -3.61 23.86 -3.48
CA PHE A 95 -3.65 25.21 -2.91
C PHE A 95 -2.50 26.11 -3.40
N LYS A 96 -1.67 25.64 -4.34
CA LYS A 96 -0.51 26.39 -4.90
C LYS A 96 0.42 26.96 -3.83
N VAL A 97 0.63 26.20 -2.76
CA VAL A 97 1.56 26.60 -1.69
C VAL A 97 2.98 26.45 -2.23
N ASN A 98 3.74 27.54 -2.20
CA ASN A 98 5.17 27.57 -2.50
C ASN A 98 5.93 27.55 -1.17
N CYS A 99 6.92 26.67 -1.07
CA CYS A 99 7.81 26.52 0.08
C CYS A 99 9.23 26.85 -0.35
#